data_AF-A0A2N7MSD1-F1
#
_entry.id   AF-A0A2N7MSD1-F1
#
_cell.length_a   1.000
_cell.length_b   1.000
_cell.length_c   1.000
_cell.angle_alpha   90.00
_cell.angle_beta   90.00
_cell.angle_gamma   90.00
#
_symmetry.space_group_name_H-M   'P 1'
#
loop_
_entity.id
_entity.type
_entity.pdbx_description
1 polymer ?
#
loop_
_entity_poly.entity_id
_entity_poly.type
_entity_poly.pdbx_seq_one_letter_code
_entity_poly.pdbx_strand_id
1 'polypeptide(L)'
;MPELDIEEKVLNKKLYDEVVTYHKENKIVNYIILACILVVVLCQISQDMPVLFGWNVNIVNYYKVVAGDLSIGYLVSAIFYILVVYYPQRKKQLIVKTKTSILFARLQTQLRTITSNFVNAIGIEVDASSGLPDEYNEKIDRINVLSLMSKVESEGPWGTHTYLDEVIKASAEIESLKTKLIPFLAYMDHQELDLYTDLEEIFIFENMDKLSEWPPKESLFTHEFSYIVSAYYKCQKVVTGHVKHAVKFETESDGT
;
A
#
# COMPACT_ATOMS: atom_id res chain seq x y z
N MET A 1 -29.49 17.04 21.62
CA MET A 1 -28.54 16.12 22.28
C MET A 1 -28.34 14.73 21.62
N PRO A 2 -28.72 14.45 20.36
CA PRO A 2 -28.35 13.17 19.71
C PRO A 2 -26.96 13.16 19.04
N GLU A 3 -26.34 14.32 18.74
CA GLU A 3 -25.05 14.38 18.04
C GLU A 3 -23.86 13.93 18.91
N LEU A 4 -23.87 14.23 20.21
CA LEU A 4 -22.81 13.78 21.15
C LEU A 4 -22.76 12.24 21.31
N ASP A 5 -23.92 11.59 21.29
CA ASP A 5 -24.03 10.13 21.46
C ASP A 5 -23.57 9.37 20.19
N ILE A 6 -23.60 10.04 19.02
CA ILE A 6 -23.07 9.48 17.77
C ILE A 6 -21.54 9.59 17.74
N GLU A 7 -20.97 10.74 18.14
CA GLU A 7 -19.51 10.94 18.17
C GLU A 7 -18.83 9.99 19.17
N GLU A 8 -19.43 9.78 20.35
CA GLU A 8 -18.90 8.87 21.37
C GLU A 8 -18.91 7.40 20.90
N LYS A 9 -19.98 6.96 20.22
CA LYS A 9 -20.08 5.63 19.64
C LYS A 9 -19.05 5.40 18.54
N VAL A 10 -18.85 6.39 17.65
CA VAL A 10 -17.83 6.32 16.58
C VAL A 10 -16.43 6.28 17.17
N LEU A 11 -16.16 7.03 18.24
CA LEU A 11 -14.86 7.04 18.92
C LEU A 11 -14.56 5.70 19.60
N ASN A 12 -15.52 5.17 20.37
CA ASN A 12 -15.37 3.88 21.07
C ASN A 12 -15.17 2.72 20.09
N LYS A 13 -15.86 2.76 18.95
CA LYS A 13 -15.69 1.78 17.87
C LYS A 13 -14.28 1.82 17.27
N LYS A 14 -13.76 3.02 16.95
CA LYS A 14 -12.38 3.18 16.45
C LYS A 14 -11.34 2.68 17.45
N LEU A 15 -11.53 2.99 18.74
CA LEU A 15 -10.66 2.51 19.83
C LEU A 15 -10.68 0.98 19.93
N TYR A 16 -11.85 0.37 19.82
CA TYR A 16 -12.00 -1.08 19.86
C TYR A 16 -11.26 -1.75 18.68
N ASP A 17 -11.48 -1.27 17.45
CA ASP A 17 -10.81 -1.80 16.26
C ASP A 17 -9.29 -1.66 16.32
N GLU A 18 -8.81 -0.55 16.90
CA GLU A 18 -7.38 -0.32 17.15
C GLU A 18 -6.79 -1.37 18.10
N VAL A 19 -7.48 -1.65 19.22
CA VAL A 19 -7.08 -2.65 20.21
C VAL A 19 -7.10 -4.06 19.61
N VAL A 20 -8.14 -4.42 18.87
CA VAL A 20 -8.26 -5.74 18.22
C VAL A 20 -7.13 -5.95 17.21
N THR A 21 -6.83 -4.93 16.40
CA THR A 21 -5.73 -5.00 15.42
C THR A 21 -4.37 -5.13 16.11
N TYR A 22 -4.12 -4.33 17.17
CA TYR A 22 -2.90 -4.46 17.98
C TYR A 22 -2.76 -5.88 18.53
N HIS A 23 -3.87 -6.46 19.02
CA HIS A 23 -3.86 -7.81 19.56
C HIS A 23 -3.47 -8.86 18.53
N LYS A 24 -4.02 -8.76 17.30
CA LYS A 24 -3.74 -9.67 16.19
C LYS A 24 -2.27 -9.59 15.73
N GLU A 25 -1.72 -8.38 15.62
CA GLU A 25 -0.38 -8.13 15.07
C GLU A 25 0.76 -8.37 16.08
N ASN A 26 0.53 -8.09 17.37
CA ASN A 26 1.59 -8.09 18.39
C ASN A 26 1.43 -9.22 19.42
N LYS A 27 1.11 -10.43 18.95
CA LYS A 27 0.89 -11.61 19.81
C LYS A 27 2.00 -11.83 20.84
N ILE A 28 3.27 -11.70 20.42
CA ILE A 28 4.44 -11.90 21.28
C ILE A 28 4.46 -10.88 22.42
N VAL A 29 4.27 -9.59 22.14
CA VAL A 29 4.24 -8.53 23.16
C VAL A 29 3.09 -8.77 24.13
N ASN A 30 1.93 -9.19 23.65
CA ASN A 30 0.79 -9.52 24.50
C ASN A 30 1.04 -10.73 25.40
N TYR A 31 1.69 -11.77 24.90
CA TYR A 31 2.09 -12.92 25.73
C TYR A 31 3.10 -12.52 26.81
N ILE A 32 4.05 -11.63 26.48
CA ILE A 32 5.02 -11.11 27.46
C ILE A 32 4.28 -10.30 28.55
N ILE A 33 3.36 -9.42 28.18
CA ILE A 33 2.56 -8.64 29.13
C ILE A 33 1.76 -9.59 30.05
N LEU A 34 1.08 -10.58 29.48
CA LEU A 34 0.27 -11.54 30.24
C LEU A 34 1.13 -12.38 31.20
N ALA A 35 2.31 -12.83 30.75
CA ALA A 35 3.26 -13.54 31.59
C ALA A 35 3.75 -12.66 32.75
N CYS A 36 4.06 -11.38 32.49
CA CYS A 36 4.50 -10.45 33.52
C CYS A 36 3.40 -10.17 34.55
N ILE A 37 2.15 -9.95 34.11
CA ILE A 37 1.00 -9.77 35.01
C ILE A 37 0.82 -11.02 35.89
N LEU A 38 0.90 -12.21 35.28
CA LEU A 38 0.76 -13.46 36.01
C LEU A 38 1.86 -13.63 37.07
N VAL A 39 3.11 -13.30 36.75
CA VAL A 39 4.21 -13.33 37.74
C VAL A 39 3.97 -12.34 38.86
N VAL A 40 3.52 -11.11 38.58
CA VAL A 40 3.21 -10.10 39.61
C VAL A 40 2.10 -10.59 40.54
N VAL A 41 1.01 -11.13 39.98
CA VAL A 41 -0.12 -11.67 40.76
C VAL A 41 0.31 -12.86 41.62
N LEU A 42 1.09 -13.80 41.06
CA LEU A 42 1.63 -14.93 41.81
C LEU A 42 2.57 -14.47 42.93
N CYS A 43 3.42 -13.47 42.68
CA CYS A 43 4.27 -12.88 43.70
C CYS A 43 3.42 -12.32 44.85
N GLN A 44 2.36 -11.55 44.56
CA GLN A 44 1.46 -10.98 45.56
C GLN A 44 0.70 -12.05 46.37
N ILE A 45 0.09 -13.04 45.72
CA ILE A 45 -0.62 -14.13 46.42
C ILE A 45 0.34 -14.91 47.34
N SER A 46 1.60 -15.05 46.92
CA SER A 46 2.60 -15.81 47.65
C SER A 46 3.31 -15.03 48.78
N GLN A 47 2.97 -13.75 49.01
CA GLN A 47 3.57 -12.94 50.09
C GLN A 47 3.20 -13.47 51.48
N ASP A 48 2.00 -14.05 51.63
CA ASP A 48 1.48 -14.55 52.91
C ASP A 48 1.56 -16.08 53.05
N MET A 49 2.09 -16.79 52.04
CA MET A 49 2.18 -18.25 52.10
C MET A 49 3.39 -18.71 52.95
N PRO A 50 3.19 -19.63 53.92
CA PRO A 50 4.31 -20.28 54.60
C PRO A 50 5.12 -21.10 53.58
N VAL A 51 6.43 -21.13 53.76
CA VAL A 51 7.32 -21.84 52.84
C VAL A 51 7.01 -23.33 52.85
N LEU A 52 6.32 -23.77 51.80
CA LEU A 52 6.14 -25.18 51.49
C LEU A 52 7.51 -25.76 51.12
N PHE A 53 7.83 -26.94 51.66
CA PHE A 53 9.02 -27.75 51.33
C PHE A 53 10.37 -27.39 51.97
N GLY A 54 10.43 -26.81 53.18
CA GLY A 54 11.69 -26.74 53.94
C GLY A 54 12.84 -25.99 53.25
N TRP A 55 12.52 -25.21 52.22
CA TRP A 55 13.47 -24.41 51.46
C TRP A 55 13.92 -23.20 52.29
N ASN A 56 15.12 -22.69 52.01
CA ASN A 56 15.61 -21.50 52.67
C ASN A 56 14.75 -20.28 52.27
N VAL A 57 13.95 -19.81 53.23
CA VAL A 57 12.99 -18.72 53.08
C VAL A 57 13.63 -17.45 52.48
N ASN A 58 14.86 -17.13 52.88
CA ASN A 58 15.56 -15.93 52.41
C ASN A 58 15.90 -16.01 50.92
N ILE A 59 16.29 -17.20 50.45
CA ILE A 59 16.64 -17.42 49.03
C ILE A 59 15.37 -17.34 48.17
N VAL A 60 14.29 -17.99 48.59
CA VAL A 60 13.01 -17.96 47.87
C VAL A 60 12.46 -16.54 47.78
N ASN A 61 12.49 -15.79 48.88
CA ASN A 61 12.02 -14.40 48.91
C ASN A 61 12.89 -13.49 48.03
N TYR A 62 14.22 -13.69 48.01
CA TYR A 62 15.12 -12.94 47.12
C TYR A 62 14.73 -13.11 45.64
N TYR A 63 14.56 -14.35 45.16
CA TYR A 63 14.18 -14.58 43.76
C TYR A 63 12.76 -14.11 43.43
N LYS A 64 11.82 -14.20 44.38
CA LYS A 64 10.47 -13.64 44.21
C LYS A 64 10.49 -12.12 44.01
N VAL A 65 11.30 -11.40 44.79
CA VAL A 65 11.47 -9.95 44.65
C VAL A 65 12.08 -9.61 43.29
N VAL A 66 13.17 -10.29 42.92
CA VAL A 66 13.81 -10.10 41.61
C VAL A 66 12.84 -10.37 40.45
N ALA A 67 12.05 -11.44 40.51
CA ALA A 67 11.07 -11.76 39.48
C ALA A 67 9.95 -10.72 39.37
N GLY A 68 9.48 -10.19 40.50
CA GLY A 68 8.50 -9.11 40.55
C GLY A 68 9.03 -7.83 39.91
N ASP A 69 10.21 -7.38 40.32
CA ASP A 69 10.84 -6.16 39.81
C ASP A 69 11.13 -6.25 38.31
N LEU A 70 11.63 -7.40 37.85
CA LEU A 70 11.87 -7.66 36.43
C LEU A 70 10.57 -7.61 35.61
N SER A 71 9.49 -8.19 36.13
CA SER A 71 8.17 -8.20 35.49
C SER A 71 7.59 -6.80 35.37
N ILE A 72 7.72 -5.97 36.42
CA ILE A 72 7.31 -4.57 36.39
C ILE A 72 8.15 -3.81 35.35
N GLY A 73 9.46 -4.02 35.32
CA GLY A 73 10.35 -3.41 34.32
C GLY A 73 9.96 -3.75 32.88
N TYR A 74 9.59 -5.00 32.61
CA TYR A 74 9.10 -5.42 31.30
C TYR A 74 7.72 -4.83 30.97
N LEU A 75 6.82 -4.72 31.95
CA LEU A 75 5.51 -4.08 31.74
C LEU A 75 5.65 -2.60 31.36
N VAL A 76 6.49 -1.85 32.10
CA VAL A 76 6.77 -0.44 31.78
C VAL A 76 7.40 -0.32 30.39
N SER A 77 8.35 -1.20 30.06
CA SER A 77 8.99 -1.22 28.74
C SER A 77 8.00 -1.54 27.61
N ALA A 78 7.06 -2.47 27.85
CA ALA A 78 6.02 -2.81 26.89
C ALA A 78 5.03 -1.67 26.67
N ILE A 79 4.60 -0.99 27.74
CA ILE A 79 3.76 0.21 27.64
C ILE A 79 4.48 1.31 26.84
N PHE A 80 5.76 1.53 27.12
CA PHE A 80 6.56 2.50 26.39
C PHE A 80 6.69 2.15 24.91
N TYR A 81 6.95 0.88 24.59
CA TYR A 81 6.98 0.38 23.21
C TYR A 81 5.66 0.64 22.49
N ILE A 82 4.52 0.34 23.13
CA ILE A 82 3.19 0.55 22.55
C ILE A 82 2.99 2.04 22.22
N LEU A 83 3.27 2.93 23.18
CA LEU A 83 3.01 4.36 23.06
C LEU A 83 3.98 5.08 22.11
N VAL A 84 5.27 4.73 22.15
CA VAL A 84 6.33 5.48 21.46
C VAL A 84 6.69 4.87 20.11
N VAL A 85 6.54 3.55 19.95
CA VAL A 85 6.92 2.85 18.71
C VAL A 85 5.69 2.42 17.95
N TYR A 86 4.82 1.60 18.54
CA TYR A 86 3.71 0.98 17.82
C TYR A 86 2.69 2.00 17.29
N TYR A 87 2.13 2.84 18.15
CA TYR A 87 1.11 3.81 17.73
C TYR A 87 1.63 4.81 16.67
N PRO A 88 2.80 5.45 16.85
CA PRO A 88 3.35 6.34 15.84
C PRO A 88 3.66 5.63 14.52
N GLN A 89 4.22 4.42 14.57
CA GLN A 89 4.54 3.64 13.37
C GLN A 89 3.29 3.24 12.60
N ARG A 90 2.23 2.80 13.29
CA ARG A 90 0.95 2.46 12.65
C ARG A 90 0.28 3.68 12.03
N LYS A 91 0.25 4.81 12.74
CA LYS A 91 -0.27 6.07 12.20
C LYS A 91 0.49 6.48 10.93
N LYS A 92 1.82 6.33 10.94
CA LYS A 92 2.67 6.58 9.78
C LYS A 92 2.33 5.64 8.62
N GLN A 93 2.22 4.34 8.88
CA GLN A 93 1.85 3.35 7.86
C GLN A 93 0.48 3.64 7.24
N LEU A 94 -0.52 4.03 8.04
CA LEU A 94 -1.85 4.37 7.52
C LEU A 94 -1.79 5.59 6.60
N ILE A 95 -1.12 6.67 7.02
CA ILE A 95 -0.94 7.86 6.19
C ILE A 95 -0.20 7.51 4.89
N VAL A 96 0.86 6.71 4.98
CA VAL A 96 1.61 6.27 3.81
C VAL A 96 0.73 5.46 2.87
N LYS A 97 -0.03 4.48 3.38
CA LYS A 97 -0.93 3.64 2.59
C LYS A 97 -2.01 4.44 1.86
N THR A 98 -2.57 5.47 2.51
CA THR A 98 -3.51 6.38 1.84
C THR A 98 -2.82 7.16 0.72
N LYS A 99 -1.60 7.65 0.96
CA LYS A 99 -0.84 8.39 -0.05
C LYS A 99 -0.43 7.51 -1.23
N THR A 100 0.08 6.30 -0.99
CA THR A 100 0.46 5.36 -2.06
C THR A 100 -0.75 4.94 -2.86
N SER A 101 -1.88 4.65 -2.21
CA SER A 101 -3.13 4.32 -2.91
C SER A 101 -3.60 5.42 -3.87
N ILE A 102 -3.52 6.69 -3.46
CA ILE A 102 -3.86 7.82 -4.34
C ILE A 102 -2.88 7.92 -5.51
N LEU A 103 -1.59 7.75 -5.26
CA LEU A 103 -0.57 7.80 -6.30
C LEU A 103 -0.75 6.66 -7.32
N PHE A 104 -1.00 5.44 -6.87
CA PHE A 104 -1.28 4.30 -7.75
C PHE A 104 -2.59 4.48 -8.52
N ALA A 105 -3.65 5.03 -7.92
CA ALA A 105 -4.88 5.33 -8.65
C ALA A 105 -4.65 6.37 -9.78
N ARG A 106 -3.82 7.38 -9.53
CA ARG A 106 -3.42 8.36 -10.56
C ARG A 106 -2.57 7.69 -11.64
N LEU A 107 -1.64 6.83 -11.25
CA LEU A 107 -0.79 6.10 -12.19
C LEU A 107 -1.62 5.18 -13.10
N GLN A 108 -2.59 4.44 -12.53
CA GLN A 108 -3.55 3.64 -13.29
C GLN A 108 -4.30 4.50 -14.31
N THR A 109 -4.72 5.70 -13.92
CA THR A 109 -5.43 6.62 -14.82
C THR A 109 -4.56 7.02 -16.01
N GLN A 110 -3.29 7.38 -15.78
CA GLN A 110 -2.38 7.76 -16.86
C GLN A 110 -2.04 6.58 -17.78
N LEU A 111 -1.78 5.40 -17.22
CA LEU A 111 -1.55 4.17 -17.99
C LEU A 111 -2.78 3.81 -18.86
N ARG A 112 -3.98 4.00 -18.31
CA ARG A 112 -5.23 3.83 -19.06
C ARG A 112 -5.32 4.81 -20.22
N THR A 113 -5.00 6.10 -20.01
CA THR A 113 -5.00 7.12 -21.07
C THR A 113 -4.07 6.71 -22.23
N ILE A 114 -2.85 6.26 -21.92
CA ILE A 114 -1.90 5.83 -22.95
C ILE A 114 -2.46 4.62 -23.71
N THR A 115 -2.96 3.63 -22.98
CA THR A 115 -3.54 2.41 -23.56
C THR A 115 -4.76 2.74 -24.43
N SER A 116 -5.70 3.57 -23.96
CA SER A 116 -6.91 3.93 -24.71
C SER A 116 -6.58 4.72 -25.97
N ASN A 117 -5.66 5.68 -25.88
CA ASN A 117 -5.32 6.52 -27.03
C ASN A 117 -4.59 5.71 -28.10
N PHE A 118 -3.79 4.73 -27.70
CA PHE A 118 -3.18 3.75 -28.62
C PHE A 118 -4.21 2.91 -29.33
N VAL A 119 -5.09 2.31 -28.56
CA VAL A 119 -6.14 1.42 -29.04
C VAL A 119 -7.11 2.14 -29.99
N ASN A 120 -7.53 3.34 -29.60
CA ASN A 120 -8.40 4.20 -30.40
C ASN A 120 -7.71 4.68 -31.68
N ALA A 121 -6.41 5.00 -31.64
CA ALA A 121 -5.66 5.41 -32.84
C ALA A 121 -5.56 4.28 -33.88
N ILE A 122 -5.53 3.03 -33.43
CA ILE A 122 -5.48 1.85 -34.31
C ILE A 122 -6.89 1.37 -34.70
N GLY A 123 -7.93 1.85 -34.02
CA GLY A 123 -9.33 1.51 -34.30
C GLY A 123 -9.71 0.08 -33.87
N ILE A 124 -9.05 -0.43 -32.84
CA ILE A 124 -9.38 -1.74 -32.24
C ILE A 124 -10.12 -1.48 -30.92
N GLU A 125 -11.13 -2.26 -30.56
CA GLU A 125 -11.73 -2.19 -29.22
C GLU A 125 -10.91 -3.07 -28.26
N VAL A 126 -10.44 -2.51 -27.12
CA VAL A 126 -9.80 -3.31 -26.06
C VAL A 126 -10.80 -3.57 -24.94
N ASP A 127 -11.11 -4.85 -24.74
CA ASP A 127 -11.83 -5.32 -23.55
C ASP A 127 -10.82 -5.52 -22.41
N ALA A 128 -11.07 -4.86 -21.27
CA ALA A 128 -10.25 -4.94 -20.07
C ALA A 128 -10.27 -6.32 -19.39
N SER A 129 -11.16 -7.23 -19.81
CA SER A 129 -11.28 -8.58 -19.26
C SER A 129 -10.38 -9.61 -19.93
N SER A 130 -9.94 -9.34 -21.16
CA SER A 130 -8.98 -10.16 -21.91
C SER A 130 -7.65 -9.42 -21.98
N GLY A 131 -6.60 -9.98 -21.36
CA GLY A 131 -5.23 -9.50 -21.62
C GLY A 131 -4.97 -9.40 -23.14
N LEU A 132 -4.07 -8.50 -23.56
CA LEU A 132 -3.73 -8.24 -24.96
C LEU A 132 -3.67 -9.56 -25.77
N PRO A 133 -4.62 -9.81 -26.68
CA PRO A 133 -4.55 -10.96 -27.57
C PRO A 133 -3.26 -10.93 -28.41
N ASP A 134 -2.65 -12.10 -28.65
CA ASP A 134 -1.44 -12.23 -29.49
C ASP A 134 -1.62 -11.61 -30.90
N GLU A 135 -2.87 -11.50 -31.38
CA GLU A 135 -3.25 -10.80 -32.62
C GLU A 135 -2.87 -9.30 -32.65
N TYR A 136 -2.62 -8.66 -31.51
CA TYR A 136 -2.25 -7.24 -31.45
C TYR A 136 -0.82 -7.01 -31.92
N ASN A 137 0.11 -7.88 -31.53
CA ASN A 137 1.53 -7.71 -31.87
C ASN A 137 1.74 -7.71 -33.40
N GLU A 138 1.02 -8.57 -34.12
CA GLU A 138 1.17 -8.70 -35.58
C GLU A 138 0.58 -7.52 -36.38
N LYS A 139 -0.46 -6.84 -35.84
CA LYS A 139 -1.05 -5.63 -36.44
C LYS A 139 -0.26 -4.37 -36.09
N ILE A 140 0.24 -4.28 -34.86
CA ILE A 140 0.98 -3.11 -34.38
C ILE A 140 2.32 -2.97 -35.11
N ASP A 141 3.04 -4.07 -35.36
CA ASP A 141 4.35 -4.05 -36.06
C ASP A 141 4.29 -3.47 -37.49
N ARG A 142 3.10 -3.37 -38.09
CA ARG A 142 2.89 -2.89 -39.46
C ARG A 142 2.33 -1.48 -39.55
N ILE A 143 2.01 -0.84 -38.43
CA ILE A 143 1.30 0.44 -38.39
C ILE A 143 2.14 1.49 -37.66
N ASN A 144 2.31 2.66 -38.27
CA ASN A 144 2.93 3.80 -37.61
C ASN A 144 1.92 4.47 -36.65
N VAL A 145 1.80 3.91 -35.45
CA VAL A 145 0.80 4.33 -34.46
C VAL A 145 1.03 5.77 -34.01
N LEU A 146 2.28 6.21 -33.82
CA LEU A 146 2.57 7.60 -33.43
C LEU A 146 2.11 8.60 -34.50
N SER A 147 2.28 8.26 -35.78
CA SER A 147 1.79 9.09 -36.89
C SER A 147 0.27 9.10 -37.02
N LEU A 148 -0.42 8.05 -36.55
CA LEU A 148 -1.87 8.03 -36.48
C LEU A 148 -2.36 8.88 -35.31
N MET A 149 -1.76 8.73 -34.14
CA MET A 149 -2.06 9.52 -32.94
C MET A 149 -1.87 11.02 -33.15
N SER A 150 -0.90 11.45 -33.97
CA SER A 150 -0.69 12.87 -34.29
C SER A 150 -1.72 13.45 -35.26
N LYS A 151 -2.51 12.61 -35.92
CA LYS A 151 -3.56 13.02 -36.88
C LYS A 151 -4.97 12.90 -36.32
N VAL A 152 -5.15 12.13 -35.24
CA VAL A 152 -6.45 11.95 -34.60
C VAL A 152 -6.60 12.97 -33.47
N GLU A 153 -7.64 13.77 -33.58
CA GLU A 153 -8.01 14.79 -32.62
C GLU A 153 -9.00 14.25 -31.57
N SER A 154 -8.83 14.73 -30.34
CA SER A 154 -9.60 14.47 -29.14
C SER A 154 -10.19 15.77 -28.65
N GLU A 155 -11.50 15.80 -28.37
CA GLU A 155 -12.12 16.92 -27.68
C GLU A 155 -11.94 16.76 -26.16
N GLY A 156 -11.10 17.62 -25.58
CA GLY A 156 -10.87 17.70 -24.15
C GLY A 156 -11.55 18.92 -23.50
N PRO A 157 -11.61 18.96 -22.16
CA PRO A 157 -12.16 20.10 -21.42
C PRO A 157 -11.40 21.42 -21.63
N TRP A 158 -10.22 21.38 -22.26
CA TRP A 158 -9.35 22.52 -22.54
C TRP A 158 -9.16 22.81 -24.04
N GLY A 159 -9.97 22.17 -24.88
CA GLY A 159 -9.94 22.32 -26.34
C GLY A 159 -9.58 21.03 -27.07
N THR A 160 -9.36 21.17 -28.38
CA THR A 160 -8.99 20.06 -29.26
C THR A 160 -7.50 19.78 -29.14
N HIS A 161 -7.15 18.53 -28.86
CA HIS A 161 -5.77 18.07 -28.71
C HIS A 161 -5.56 16.78 -29.51
N THR A 162 -4.32 16.47 -29.92
CA THR A 162 -4.07 15.18 -30.57
C THR A 162 -3.95 14.07 -29.53
N TYR A 163 -4.26 12.82 -29.91
CA TYR A 163 -3.98 11.67 -29.04
C TYR A 163 -2.51 11.57 -28.64
N LEU A 164 -1.60 12.01 -29.50
CA LEU A 164 -0.18 12.06 -29.20
C LEU A 164 0.14 13.05 -28.07
N ASP A 165 -0.47 14.24 -28.08
CA ASP A 165 -0.27 15.24 -27.02
C ASP A 165 -0.73 14.72 -25.65
N GLU A 166 -1.86 14.00 -25.63
CA GLU A 166 -2.36 13.37 -24.41
C GLU A 166 -1.42 12.26 -23.91
N VAL A 167 -0.84 11.46 -24.81
CA VAL A 167 0.15 10.43 -24.47
C VAL A 167 1.44 11.05 -23.92
N ILE A 168 1.94 12.13 -24.52
CA ILE A 168 3.12 12.85 -24.04
C ILE A 168 2.86 13.40 -22.62
N LYS A 169 1.70 14.04 -22.42
CA LYS A 169 1.31 14.57 -21.10
C LYS A 169 1.15 13.46 -20.06
N ALA A 170 0.52 12.35 -20.42
CA ALA A 170 0.36 11.20 -19.54
C ALA A 170 1.71 10.59 -19.16
N SER A 171 2.63 10.47 -20.12
CA SER A 171 4.00 9.96 -19.89
C SER A 171 4.78 10.84 -18.90
N ALA A 172 4.73 12.17 -19.08
CA ALA A 172 5.36 13.10 -18.16
C ALA A 172 4.78 13.03 -16.73
N GLU A 173 3.46 12.84 -16.61
CA GLU A 173 2.83 12.64 -15.30
C GLU A 173 3.20 11.29 -14.68
N ILE A 174 3.36 10.21 -15.47
CA ILE A 174 3.85 8.92 -14.97
C ILE A 174 5.24 9.06 -14.37
N GLU A 175 6.17 9.74 -15.06
CA GLU A 175 7.52 9.99 -14.52
C GLU A 175 7.51 10.83 -13.23
N SER A 176 6.64 11.85 -13.20
CA SER A 176 6.40 12.64 -11.99
C SER A 176 5.86 11.78 -10.84
N LEU A 177 4.96 10.83 -11.13
CA LEU A 177 4.39 9.91 -10.15
C LEU A 177 5.41 8.87 -9.68
N LYS A 178 6.25 8.31 -10.56
CA LYS A 178 7.39 7.44 -10.21
C LYS A 178 8.29 8.13 -9.18
N THR A 179 8.68 9.37 -9.46
CA THR A 179 9.50 10.17 -8.53
C THR A 179 8.81 10.40 -7.18
N LYS A 180 7.49 10.67 -7.19
CA LYS A 180 6.70 10.85 -5.95
C LYS A 180 6.53 9.56 -5.13
N LEU A 181 6.70 8.39 -5.74
CA LEU A 181 6.60 7.09 -5.08
C LEU A 181 7.89 6.71 -4.32
N ILE A 182 9.06 7.21 -4.74
CA ILE A 182 10.37 6.92 -4.13
C ILE A 182 10.39 7.04 -2.58
N PRO A 183 9.85 8.10 -1.95
CA PRO A 183 9.88 8.23 -0.49
C PRO A 183 9.10 7.14 0.26
N PHE A 184 8.25 6.39 -0.44
CA PHE A 184 7.36 5.39 0.14
C PHE A 184 7.81 3.95 -0.10
N LEU A 185 8.89 3.71 -0.86
CA LEU A 185 9.35 2.35 -1.22
C LEU A 185 9.50 1.43 -0.01
N ALA A 186 10.06 1.92 1.10
CA ALA A 186 10.25 1.13 2.32
C ALA A 186 8.94 0.69 3.01
N TYR A 187 7.80 1.22 2.60
CA TYR A 187 6.48 0.96 3.17
C TYR A 187 5.54 0.27 2.18
N MET A 188 5.99 0.03 0.95
CA MET A 188 5.20 -0.63 -0.07
C MET A 188 5.16 -2.14 0.17
N ASP A 189 4.05 -2.76 -0.19
CA ASP A 189 3.94 -4.21 -0.25
C ASP A 189 4.65 -4.79 -1.49
N HIS A 190 4.76 -6.12 -1.54
CA HIS A 190 5.46 -6.80 -2.63
C HIS A 190 4.84 -6.50 -4.01
N GLN A 191 3.51 -6.34 -4.09
CA GLN A 191 2.83 -6.09 -5.38
C GLN A 191 3.03 -4.66 -5.85
N GLU A 192 2.99 -3.70 -4.92
CA GLU A 192 3.32 -2.30 -5.16
C GLU A 192 4.78 -2.13 -5.60
N LEU A 193 5.71 -2.86 -4.97
CA LEU A 193 7.14 -2.85 -5.33
C LEU A 193 7.40 -3.48 -6.70
N ASP A 194 6.82 -4.65 -6.98
CA ASP A 194 6.95 -5.30 -8.29
C ASP A 194 6.48 -4.37 -9.42
N LEU A 195 5.31 -3.74 -9.23
CA LEU A 195 4.78 -2.78 -10.18
C LEU A 195 5.70 -1.56 -10.34
N TYR A 196 6.25 -1.03 -9.24
CA TYR A 196 7.19 0.08 -9.31
C TYR A 196 8.43 -0.29 -10.13
N THR A 197 8.99 -1.49 -9.90
CA THR A 197 10.13 -1.99 -10.67
C THR A 197 9.78 -2.15 -12.16
N ASP A 198 8.62 -2.73 -12.50
CA ASP A 198 8.19 -2.83 -13.89
C ASP A 198 8.10 -1.45 -14.58
N LEU A 199 7.63 -0.42 -13.86
CA LEU A 199 7.50 0.95 -14.39
C LEU A 199 8.84 1.66 -14.58
N GLU A 200 9.84 1.33 -13.77
CA GLU A 200 11.22 1.81 -13.95
C GLU A 200 11.88 1.17 -15.18
N GLU A 201 11.48 -0.05 -15.56
CA GLU A 201 12.00 -0.74 -16.75
C GLU A 201 11.39 -0.26 -18.08
N ILE A 202 10.28 0.49 -18.04
CA ILE A 202 9.62 1.05 -19.23
C ILE A 202 10.27 2.39 -19.59
N PHE A 203 11.16 2.39 -20.59
CA PHE A 203 11.96 3.56 -20.96
C PHE A 203 11.20 4.61 -21.78
N ILE A 204 10.11 4.23 -22.44
CA ILE A 204 9.42 5.14 -23.34
C ILE A 204 8.82 6.36 -22.64
N PHE A 205 8.48 6.25 -21.34
CA PHE A 205 7.92 7.38 -20.58
C PHE A 205 8.92 8.53 -20.41
N GLU A 206 10.19 8.23 -20.16
CA GLU A 206 11.29 9.21 -20.04
C GLU A 206 11.64 9.90 -21.36
N ASN A 207 11.26 9.26 -22.47
CA ASN A 207 11.69 9.66 -23.81
C ASN A 207 10.54 10.17 -24.66
N MET A 208 9.31 10.28 -24.17
CA MET A 208 8.13 10.53 -25.03
C MET A 208 8.08 11.94 -25.63
N ASP A 209 8.76 12.93 -25.05
CA ASP A 209 8.84 14.34 -25.50
C ASP A 209 9.93 14.61 -26.57
N LYS A 210 11.07 13.91 -26.54
CA LYS A 210 12.22 14.11 -27.48
C LYS A 210 12.09 13.45 -28.86
N LEU A 211 11.12 13.88 -29.68
CA LEU A 211 10.66 13.18 -30.92
C LEU A 211 11.75 12.80 -31.96
N SER A 212 12.95 13.36 -31.86
CA SER A 212 14.05 13.20 -32.83
C SER A 212 15.22 12.30 -32.39
N GLU A 213 15.18 11.68 -31.20
CA GLU A 213 16.32 10.91 -30.68
C GLU A 213 16.28 9.41 -31.06
N TRP A 214 17.47 8.78 -31.08
CA TRP A 214 17.67 7.35 -31.33
C TRP A 214 17.58 6.56 -30.00
N PRO A 215 16.91 5.39 -29.95
CA PRO A 215 16.25 4.66 -31.03
C PRO A 215 14.91 5.29 -31.46
N PRO A 216 14.41 5.00 -32.68
CA PRO A 216 13.14 5.54 -33.16
C PRO A 216 12.02 5.24 -32.17
N LYS A 217 11.41 6.28 -31.58
CA LYS A 217 10.36 6.13 -30.56
C LYS A 217 9.20 5.26 -30.98
N GLU A 218 8.90 5.26 -32.26
CA GLU A 218 7.85 4.41 -32.82
C GLU A 218 8.16 2.93 -32.57
N SER A 219 9.40 2.51 -32.85
CA SER A 219 9.86 1.15 -32.56
C SER A 219 9.90 0.89 -31.05
N LEU A 220 10.33 1.86 -30.24
CA LEU A 220 10.42 1.72 -28.80
C LEU A 220 9.02 1.61 -28.16
N PHE A 221 8.09 2.48 -28.55
CA PHE A 221 6.73 2.52 -28.04
C PHE A 221 5.94 1.28 -28.45
N THR A 222 6.07 0.82 -29.69
CA THR A 222 5.48 -0.44 -30.15
C THR A 222 6.02 -1.64 -29.36
N HIS A 223 7.34 -1.73 -29.20
CA HIS A 223 7.98 -2.82 -28.46
C HIS A 223 7.56 -2.81 -26.98
N GLU A 224 7.48 -1.64 -26.37
CA GLU A 224 7.18 -1.50 -24.94
C GLU A 224 5.68 -1.44 -24.62
N PHE A 225 4.81 -1.33 -25.62
CA PHE A 225 3.37 -1.23 -25.40
C PHE A 225 2.79 -2.41 -24.61
N SER A 226 3.29 -3.62 -24.88
CA SER A 226 2.91 -4.82 -24.14
C SER A 226 3.26 -4.72 -22.65
N TYR A 227 4.41 -4.11 -22.31
CA TYR A 227 4.80 -3.84 -20.92
C TYR A 227 3.95 -2.75 -20.30
N ILE A 228 3.58 -1.69 -21.03
CA ILE A 228 2.66 -0.64 -20.56
C ILE A 228 1.31 -1.24 -20.18
N VAL A 229 0.76 -2.10 -21.02
CA VAL A 229 -0.53 -2.75 -20.74
C VAL A 229 -0.44 -3.76 -19.60
N SER A 230 0.66 -4.50 -19.51
CA SER A 230 0.94 -5.36 -18.35
C SER A 230 0.98 -4.54 -17.04
N ALA A 231 1.70 -3.42 -17.04
CA ALA A 231 1.79 -2.49 -15.92
C ALA A 231 0.40 -1.89 -15.58
N TYR A 232 -0.42 -1.57 -16.58
CA TYR A 232 -1.81 -1.13 -16.36
C TYR A 232 -2.63 -2.17 -15.59
N TYR A 233 -2.61 -3.44 -16.02
CA TYR A 233 -3.36 -4.50 -15.34
C TYR A 233 -2.81 -4.83 -13.96
N LYS A 234 -1.48 -4.81 -13.77
CA LYS A 234 -0.85 -4.93 -12.45
C LYS A 234 -1.26 -3.77 -11.53
N CYS A 235 -1.27 -2.54 -12.05
CA CYS A 235 -1.74 -1.36 -11.33
C CYS A 235 -3.23 -1.46 -10.94
N GLN A 236 -4.09 -1.94 -11.83
CA GLN A 236 -5.49 -2.21 -11.51
C GLN A 236 -5.64 -3.23 -10.38
N LYS A 237 -4.81 -4.27 -10.32
CA LYS A 237 -4.80 -5.23 -9.21
C LYS A 237 -4.38 -4.59 -7.90
N VAL A 238 -3.34 -3.75 -7.90
CA VAL A 238 -2.89 -2.99 -6.72
C VAL A 238 -4.00 -2.06 -6.22
N VAL A 239 -4.61 -1.27 -7.12
CA VAL A 239 -5.71 -0.35 -6.77
C VAL A 239 -6.94 -1.09 -6.25
N THR A 240 -7.36 -2.17 -6.90
CA THR A 240 -8.48 -2.99 -6.41
C THR A 240 -8.15 -3.71 -5.09
N GLY A 241 -6.90 -4.08 -4.87
CA GLY A 241 -6.37 -4.55 -3.60
C GLY A 241 -6.51 -3.51 -2.49
N HIS A 242 -6.14 -2.25 -2.76
CA HIS A 242 -6.35 -1.15 -1.82
C HIS A 242 -7.82 -0.93 -1.48
N VAL A 243 -8.72 -1.00 -2.47
CA VAL A 243 -10.17 -0.88 -2.26
C VAL A 243 -10.70 -2.04 -1.41
N LYS A 244 -10.30 -3.29 -1.68
CA LYS A 244 -10.69 -4.45 -0.86
C LYS A 244 -10.16 -4.37 0.57
N HIS A 245 -8.95 -3.85 0.76
CA HIS A 245 -8.42 -3.60 2.10
C HIS A 245 -9.21 -2.51 2.82
N ALA A 246 -9.53 -1.39 2.17
CA ALA A 246 -10.35 -0.32 2.75
C ALA A 246 -11.75 -0.83 3.15
N VAL A 247 -12.40 -1.61 2.29
CA VAL A 247 -13.72 -2.21 2.57
C VAL A 247 -13.66 -3.25 3.69
N LYS A 248 -12.57 -4.03 3.81
CA LYS A 248 -12.37 -4.93 4.97
C LYS A 248 -12.23 -4.18 6.29
N PHE A 249 -11.55 -3.04 6.30
CA PHE A 249 -11.47 -2.20 7.50
C PHE A 249 -12.85 -1.60 7.87
N GLU A 250 -13.71 -1.30 6.89
CA GLU A 250 -15.07 -0.78 7.15
C GLU A 250 -16.06 -1.89 7.57
N THR A 251 -16.02 -3.06 6.93
CA THR A 251 -16.93 -4.19 7.20
C THR A 251 -16.59 -4.98 8.46
N GLU A 252 -15.32 -5.06 8.88
CA GLU A 252 -14.98 -5.54 10.23
C GLU A 252 -15.41 -4.53 11.32
N SER A 253 -15.58 -3.25 10.97
CA SER A 253 -16.14 -2.26 11.89
C SER A 253 -17.68 -2.37 11.96
N ASP A 254 -18.39 -2.52 10.84
CA ASP A 254 -19.88 -2.54 10.81
C ASP A 254 -20.51 -3.90 11.15
N GLY A 255 -19.69 -4.92 11.40
CA GLY A 255 -20.11 -6.30 11.62
C GLY A 255 -19.77 -6.88 12.99
N THR A 256 -19.99 -6.14 14.10
CA THR A 256 -20.17 -6.71 15.46
C THR A 256 -20.89 -5.73 16.38
#